data_AF-C1G582-F1
#
_entry.id   AF-C1G582-F1
#
_cell.length_a   1.000
_cell.length_b   1.000
_cell.length_c   1.000
_cell.angle_alpha   90.00
_cell.angle_beta   90.00
_cell.angle_gamma   90.00
#
_symmetry.space_group_name_H-M   'P 1'
#
loop_
_entity.id
_entity.type
_entity.pdbx_description
1 polymer ?
#
loop_
_entity_poly.entity_id
_entity_poly.type
_entity_poly.pdbx_seq_one_letter_code
_entity_poly.pdbx_strand_id
1 'polypeptide(L)'
;MASDELDALDALDREASEFTKDAEIDRIRKAFQLDAYAVLDLQPGVPDSDIKNQYRRKSLLIHPDKSSNPAAPDAFDRLKKAQTTLLDEKARAHLDECIADARRLLIREHKYTLDSPELKTEEFKVEWRKKTVEVLVEEEARRRRRLKAQMQEEGREKKKEEEEMEMRKRKRAEEKAWEESREERIGSWRNWQKGKSEKAEGGKKKKMKVLG
;
A
#
# COMPACT_ATOMS: atom_id res chain seq x y z
N MET A 1 60.33 -18.97 8.98
CA MET A 1 60.28 -17.97 10.06
C MET A 1 59.75 -16.64 9.55
N ALA A 2 60.50 -15.83 8.78
CA ALA A 2 60.00 -14.53 8.29
C ALA A 2 58.89 -14.65 7.21
N SER A 3 58.92 -15.69 6.38
CA SER A 3 57.84 -15.99 5.42
C SER A 3 56.54 -16.38 6.14
N ASP A 4 56.64 -17.23 7.15
CA ASP A 4 55.49 -17.77 7.88
C ASP A 4 54.80 -16.70 8.73
N GLU A 5 55.55 -15.71 9.22
CA GLU A 5 55.03 -14.55 9.94
C GLU A 5 54.29 -13.56 9.01
N LEU A 6 54.79 -13.35 7.78
CA LEU A 6 54.11 -12.55 6.77
C LEU A 6 52.82 -13.22 6.29
N ASP A 7 52.84 -14.54 6.05
CA ASP A 7 51.65 -15.29 5.64
C ASP A 7 50.57 -15.28 6.74
N ALA A 8 50.97 -15.31 8.01
CA ALA A 8 50.05 -15.19 9.15
C ALA A 8 49.40 -13.81 9.24
N LEU A 9 50.16 -12.73 9.01
CA LEU A 9 49.64 -11.36 8.98
C LEU A 9 48.64 -11.16 7.83
N ASP A 10 48.97 -11.64 6.62
CA ASP A 10 48.08 -11.58 5.46
C ASP A 10 46.76 -12.34 5.68
N ALA A 11 46.81 -13.49 6.38
CA ALA A 11 45.62 -14.24 6.74
C ALA A 11 44.72 -13.49 7.74
N LEU A 12 45.33 -12.87 8.76
CA LEU A 12 44.62 -12.04 9.73
C LEU A 12 43.97 -10.81 9.07
N ASP A 13 44.66 -10.16 8.14
CA ASP A 13 44.12 -9.00 7.41
C ASP A 13 42.92 -9.38 6.53
N ARG A 14 42.95 -10.56 5.90
CA ARG A 14 41.81 -11.09 5.13
C ARG A 14 40.62 -11.40 6.03
N GLU A 15 40.85 -12.05 7.17
CA GLU A 15 39.79 -12.37 8.14
C GLU A 15 39.18 -11.10 8.74
N ALA A 16 40.01 -10.12 9.11
CA ALA A 16 39.55 -8.81 9.56
C ALA A 16 38.71 -8.11 8.48
N SER A 17 39.13 -8.20 7.20
CA SER A 17 38.37 -7.65 6.08
C SER A 17 37.00 -8.33 5.94
N GLU A 18 36.92 -9.66 5.92
CA GLU A 18 35.64 -10.39 5.86
C GLU A 18 34.74 -10.04 7.05
N PHE A 19 35.30 -9.97 8.27
CA PHE A 19 34.54 -9.56 9.46
C PHE A 19 33.92 -8.17 9.29
N THR A 20 34.65 -7.20 8.74
CA THR A 20 34.09 -5.87 8.48
C THR A 20 32.98 -5.87 7.43
N LYS A 21 33.08 -6.72 6.40
CA LYS A 21 32.02 -6.88 5.38
C LYS A 21 30.77 -7.49 6.01
N ASP A 22 30.94 -8.55 6.80
CA ASP A 22 29.85 -9.26 7.47
C ASP A 22 29.12 -8.37 8.48
N ALA A 23 29.88 -7.64 9.30
CA ALA A 23 29.32 -6.68 10.25
C ALA A 23 28.48 -5.59 9.54
N GLU A 24 28.94 -5.13 8.38
CA GLU A 24 28.22 -4.14 7.59
C GLU A 24 26.97 -4.71 6.92
N ILE A 25 27.04 -5.93 6.37
CA ILE A 25 25.89 -6.66 5.81
C ILE A 25 24.81 -6.81 6.87
N ASP A 26 25.19 -7.26 8.07
CA ASP A 26 24.28 -7.41 9.20
C ASP A 26 23.65 -6.10 9.62
N ARG A 27 24.43 -5.02 9.66
CA ARG A 27 23.94 -3.67 9.99
C ARG A 27 22.89 -3.20 8.98
N ILE A 28 23.14 -3.38 7.69
CA ILE A 28 22.20 -3.03 6.61
C ILE A 28 20.93 -3.87 6.69
N ARG A 29 21.03 -5.16 7.02
CA ARG A 29 19.87 -6.05 7.14
C ARG A 29 19.01 -5.76 8.38
N LYS A 30 19.64 -5.33 9.47
CA LYS A 30 18.97 -4.91 10.71
C LYS A 30 18.34 -3.51 10.58
N ALA A 31 18.84 -2.66 9.69
CA ALA A 31 18.25 -1.35 9.43
C ALA A 31 16.83 -1.48 8.87
N PHE A 32 15.95 -0.58 9.31
CA PHE A 32 14.56 -0.57 8.86
C PHE A 32 14.45 -0.18 7.39
N GLN A 33 13.75 -0.97 6.59
CA GLN A 33 13.77 -0.82 5.13
C GLN A 33 13.16 0.51 4.62
N LEU A 34 12.23 1.11 5.35
CA LEU A 34 11.65 2.41 4.97
C LEU A 34 12.52 3.59 5.40
N ASP A 35 13.52 3.37 6.26
CA ASP A 35 14.49 4.38 6.64
C ASP A 35 15.75 4.27 5.77
N ALA A 36 15.71 4.95 4.61
CA ALA A 36 16.80 4.93 3.64
C ALA A 36 18.09 5.57 4.18
N TYR A 37 18.00 6.52 5.12
CA TYR A 37 19.17 7.14 5.76
C TYR A 37 19.87 6.15 6.69
N ALA A 38 19.13 5.39 7.51
CA ALA A 38 19.71 4.36 8.36
C ALA A 38 20.38 3.23 7.56
N VAL A 39 19.81 2.86 6.40
CA VAL A 39 20.40 1.87 5.49
C VAL A 39 21.74 2.36 4.91
N LEU A 40 21.82 3.61 4.47
CA LEU A 40 23.06 4.19 3.94
C LEU A 40 24.02 4.72 5.01
N ASP A 41 23.61 4.67 6.28
CA ASP A 41 24.35 5.25 7.41
C ASP A 41 24.66 6.75 7.17
N LEU A 42 23.60 7.50 6.89
CA LEU A 42 23.63 8.94 6.66
C LEU A 42 22.66 9.63 7.62
N GLN A 43 22.85 10.94 7.78
CA GLN A 43 21.89 11.81 8.47
C GLN A 43 21.03 12.55 7.45
N PRO A 44 19.80 12.96 7.81
CA PRO A 44 19.00 13.84 6.98
C PRO A 44 19.72 15.16 6.68
N GLY A 45 19.45 15.74 5.51
CA GLY A 45 20.03 17.03 5.09
C GLY A 45 21.39 16.96 4.37
N VAL A 46 21.94 15.76 4.13
CA VAL A 46 23.15 15.58 3.31
C VAL A 46 22.91 15.90 1.83
N PRO A 47 23.87 16.44 1.07
CA PRO A 47 23.68 16.65 -0.36
C PRO A 47 23.63 15.33 -1.16
N ASP A 48 23.06 15.38 -2.36
CA ASP A 48 22.95 14.22 -3.27
C ASP A 48 24.31 13.62 -3.64
N SER A 49 25.36 14.45 -3.67
CA SER A 49 26.75 13.99 -3.88
C SER A 49 27.15 12.98 -2.83
N ASP A 50 26.82 13.24 -1.56
CA ASP A 50 27.24 12.43 -0.43
C ASP A 50 26.46 11.11 -0.40
N ILE A 51 25.18 11.15 -0.77
CA ILE A 51 24.36 9.94 -0.95
C ILE A 51 24.97 9.02 -2.01
N LYS A 52 25.37 9.56 -3.16
CA LYS A 52 26.00 8.80 -4.25
C LYS A 52 27.36 8.25 -3.84
N ASN A 53 28.18 9.06 -3.17
CA ASN A 53 29.50 8.66 -2.70
C ASN A 53 29.42 7.56 -1.63
N GLN A 54 28.50 7.70 -0.68
CA GLN A 54 28.29 6.72 0.37
C GLN A 54 27.77 5.39 -0.18
N TYR A 55 26.81 5.43 -1.11
CA TYR A 55 26.35 4.23 -1.81
C TYR A 55 27.51 3.54 -2.54
N ARG A 56 28.32 4.27 -3.30
CA ARG A 56 29.49 3.71 -4.00
C ARG A 56 30.47 3.06 -3.03
N ARG A 57 30.77 3.71 -1.89
CA ARG A 57 31.68 3.17 -0.88
C ARG A 57 31.15 1.87 -0.26
N LYS A 58 29.88 1.85 0.16
CA LYS A 58 29.29 0.67 0.82
C LYS A 58 29.02 -0.48 -0.16
N SER A 59 28.52 -0.18 -1.36
CA SER A 59 28.28 -1.19 -2.39
C SER A 59 29.55 -1.93 -2.82
N LEU A 60 30.71 -1.24 -2.85
CA LEU A 60 32.00 -1.88 -3.12
C LEU A 60 32.49 -2.75 -1.97
N LEU A 61 32.20 -2.35 -0.72
CA LEU A 61 32.57 -3.10 0.48
C LEU A 61 31.80 -4.42 0.56
N ILE A 62 30.48 -4.38 0.34
CA ILE A 62 29.58 -5.54 0.48
C ILE A 62 29.16 -6.17 -0.87
N HIS A 63 29.94 -5.95 -1.93
CA HIS A 63 29.60 -6.48 -3.25
C HIS A 63 29.52 -8.02 -3.21
N PRO A 64 28.49 -8.66 -3.79
CA PRO A 64 28.32 -10.11 -3.74
C PRO A 64 29.51 -10.88 -4.33
N ASP A 65 30.17 -10.36 -5.37
CA ASP A 65 31.37 -11.00 -5.93
C ASP A 65 32.62 -10.94 -5.03
N LYS A 66 32.62 -10.06 -4.02
CA LYS A 66 33.79 -9.82 -3.15
C LYS A 66 33.59 -10.27 -1.70
N SER A 67 32.38 -10.68 -1.34
CA SER A 67 32.03 -11.16 0.00
C SER A 67 31.61 -12.61 -0.09
N SER A 68 32.10 -13.43 0.84
CA SER A 68 31.71 -14.83 0.96
C SER A 68 30.32 -15.03 1.58
N ASN A 69 29.70 -13.95 2.06
CA ASN A 69 28.45 -13.99 2.82
C ASN A 69 27.22 -14.19 1.92
N PRO A 70 26.38 -15.22 2.18
CA PRO A 70 25.18 -15.47 1.38
C PRO A 70 24.14 -14.35 1.45
N ALA A 71 24.22 -13.47 2.45
CA ALA A 71 23.30 -12.35 2.62
C ALA A 71 23.76 -11.06 1.92
N ALA A 72 24.95 -11.06 1.28
CA ALA A 72 25.46 -9.91 0.53
C ALA A 72 24.50 -9.40 -0.57
N PRO A 73 23.85 -10.26 -1.39
CA PRO A 73 22.89 -9.80 -2.39
C PRO A 73 21.69 -9.02 -1.81
N ASP A 74 21.08 -9.52 -0.72
CA ASP A 74 19.96 -8.84 -0.03
C ASP A 74 20.40 -7.46 0.50
N ALA A 75 21.57 -7.39 1.14
CA ALA A 75 22.11 -6.13 1.64
C ALA A 75 22.42 -5.14 0.50
N PHE A 76 22.96 -5.62 -0.62
CA PHE A 76 23.24 -4.80 -1.79
C PHE A 76 21.95 -4.21 -2.41
N ASP A 77 20.91 -5.02 -2.55
CA ASP A 77 19.61 -4.56 -3.07
C ASP A 77 18.97 -3.51 -2.15
N ARG A 78 19.12 -3.65 -0.83
CA ARG A 78 18.67 -2.65 0.14
C ARG A 78 19.42 -1.33 -0.02
N LEU A 79 20.75 -1.36 -0.19
CA LEU A 79 21.54 -0.15 -0.46
C LEU A 79 21.07 0.54 -1.73
N LYS A 80 20.83 -0.22 -2.80
CA LYS A 80 20.37 0.31 -4.09
C LYS A 80 19.01 0.98 -3.96
N LYS A 81 18.05 0.31 -3.31
CA LYS A 81 16.72 0.86 -3.04
C LYS A 81 16.78 2.13 -2.18
N ALA A 82 17.63 2.14 -1.14
CA ALA A 82 17.82 3.31 -0.30
C ALA A 82 18.36 4.51 -1.10
N GLN A 83 19.37 4.29 -1.95
CA GLN A 83 19.89 5.33 -2.83
C GLN A 83 18.82 5.87 -3.78
N THR A 84 18.05 5.00 -4.44
CA THR A 84 16.97 5.42 -5.33
C THR A 84 15.92 6.25 -4.58
N THR A 85 15.59 5.85 -3.35
CA THR A 85 14.60 6.56 -2.52
C THR A 85 15.09 7.96 -2.12
N LEU A 86 16.38 8.09 -1.75
CA LEU A 86 16.96 9.39 -1.37
C LEU A 86 17.24 10.31 -2.57
N LEU A 87 17.34 9.78 -3.78
CA LEU A 87 17.49 10.58 -5.00
C LEU A 87 16.15 11.00 -5.62
N ASP A 88 15.03 10.39 -5.20
CA ASP A 88 13.69 10.84 -5.56
C ASP A 88 13.26 11.98 -4.62
N GLU A 89 13.09 13.18 -5.17
CA GLU A 89 12.75 14.39 -4.40
C GLU A 89 11.49 14.19 -3.55
N LYS A 90 10.47 13.54 -4.10
CA LYS A 90 9.19 13.35 -3.42
C LYS A 90 9.29 12.34 -2.28
N ALA A 91 9.90 11.18 -2.53
CA ALA A 91 10.10 10.17 -1.49
C ALA A 91 11.02 10.69 -0.39
N ARG A 92 12.08 11.42 -0.76
CA ARG A 92 13.00 12.04 0.19
C ARG A 92 12.32 13.08 1.07
N ALA A 93 11.54 13.98 0.49
CA ALA A 93 10.81 14.99 1.25
C ALA A 93 9.85 14.36 2.26
N HIS A 94 9.14 13.30 1.86
CA HIS A 94 8.26 12.57 2.77
C HIS A 94 9.02 11.89 3.92
N LEU A 95 10.18 11.28 3.62
CA LEU A 95 11.03 10.67 4.64
C LEU A 95 11.58 11.73 5.62
N ASP A 96 12.07 12.87 5.10
CA ASP A 96 12.56 13.99 5.89
C ASP A 96 11.46 14.56 6.80
N GLU A 97 10.22 14.65 6.32
CA GLU A 97 9.05 15.04 7.11
C GLU A 97 8.80 14.07 8.27
N CYS A 98 8.77 12.76 8.01
CA CYS A 98 8.57 11.74 9.03
C CYS A 98 9.67 11.78 10.11
N ILE A 99 10.93 11.98 9.70
CA ILE A 99 12.07 12.08 10.60
C ILE A 99 12.00 13.36 11.45
N ALA A 100 11.60 14.47 10.85
CA ALA A 100 11.38 15.73 11.57
C ALA A 100 10.23 15.61 12.58
N ASP A 101 9.15 14.94 12.22
CA ASP A 101 8.01 14.69 13.11
C ASP A 101 8.39 13.80 14.28
N ALA A 102 9.16 12.73 14.05
CA ALA A 102 9.71 11.91 15.13
C ALA A 102 10.53 12.74 16.12
N ARG A 103 11.36 13.68 15.63
CA ARG A 103 12.13 14.60 16.48
C ARG A 103 11.20 15.52 17.30
N ARG A 104 10.19 16.11 16.67
CA ARG A 104 9.22 17.01 17.33
C ARG A 104 8.41 16.28 18.41
N LEU A 105 8.02 15.03 18.15
CA LEU A 105 7.31 14.20 19.13
C LEU A 105 8.16 13.94 20.37
N LEU A 106 9.43 13.56 20.20
CA LEU A 106 10.33 13.36 21.35
C LEU A 106 10.58 14.64 22.14
N ILE A 107 10.79 15.76 21.45
CA ILE A 107 10.93 17.07 22.11
C ILE A 107 9.70 17.37 22.98
N ARG A 108 8.49 17.06 22.50
CA ARG A 108 7.25 17.24 23.26
C ARG A 108 7.12 16.26 24.43
N GLU A 109 7.43 14.98 24.20
CA GLU A 109 7.35 13.92 25.22
C GLU A 109 8.29 14.22 26.40
N HIS A 110 9.52 14.64 26.11
CA HIS A 110 10.52 14.99 27.12
C HIS A 110 10.45 16.44 27.61
N LYS A 111 9.55 17.25 27.03
CA LYS A 111 9.42 18.70 27.31
C LYS A 111 10.74 19.48 27.11
N TYR A 112 11.54 19.06 26.13
CA TYR A 112 12.77 19.75 25.76
C TYR A 112 12.49 21.03 24.98
N THR A 113 13.48 21.91 24.95
CA THR A 113 13.52 23.06 24.04
C THR A 113 14.39 22.72 22.82
N LEU A 114 14.34 23.53 21.76
CA LEU A 114 15.14 23.29 20.54
C LEU A 114 16.65 23.36 20.80
N ASP A 115 17.07 24.05 21.85
CA ASP A 115 18.47 24.28 22.22
C ASP A 115 18.95 23.37 23.36
N SER A 116 18.12 22.42 23.80
CA SER A 116 18.45 21.51 24.90
C SER A 116 19.72 20.69 24.56
N PRO A 117 20.75 20.67 25.41
CA PRO A 117 21.98 19.90 25.16
C PRO A 117 21.72 18.39 25.01
N GLU A 118 20.64 17.89 25.60
CA GLU A 118 20.16 16.50 25.53
C GLU A 118 19.90 16.08 24.09
N LEU A 119 19.50 17.00 23.19
CA LEU A 119 19.24 16.69 21.78
C LEU A 119 20.49 16.29 20.99
N LYS A 120 21.69 16.57 21.52
CA LYS A 120 22.97 16.24 20.88
C LYS A 120 23.58 14.94 21.41
N THR A 121 23.01 14.39 22.49
CA THR A 121 23.49 13.16 23.13
C THR A 121 23.32 11.94 22.22
N GLU A 122 24.15 10.92 22.41
CA GLU A 122 24.03 9.67 21.66
C GLU A 122 22.75 8.92 22.06
N GLU A 123 22.34 9.03 23.32
CA GLU A 123 21.09 8.49 23.84
C GLU A 123 19.89 9.04 23.07
N PHE A 124 19.83 10.36 22.86
CA PHE A 124 18.77 10.99 22.08
C PHE A 124 18.80 10.56 20.62
N LYS A 125 19.98 10.39 20.00
CA LYS A 125 20.07 9.91 18.61
C LYS A 125 19.51 8.49 18.47
N VAL A 126 19.79 7.62 19.44
CA VAL A 126 19.25 6.24 19.46
C VAL A 126 17.73 6.28 19.65
N GLU A 127 17.23 7.09 20.57
CA GLU A 127 15.80 7.27 20.79
C GLU A 127 15.09 7.86 19.57
N TRP A 128 15.70 8.85 18.93
CA TRP A 128 15.19 9.48 17.72
C TRP A 128 15.11 8.49 16.55
N ARG A 129 16.12 7.62 16.38
CA ARG A 129 16.06 6.53 15.39
C ARG A 129 14.91 5.57 15.69
N LYS A 130 14.70 5.19 16.95
CA LYS A 130 13.56 4.32 17.35
C LYS A 130 12.22 5.00 17.03
N LYS A 131 12.06 6.26 17.43
CA LYS A 131 10.84 7.03 17.16
C LYS A 131 10.58 7.23 15.68
N THR A 132 11.64 7.40 14.89
CA THR A 132 11.55 7.49 13.42
C THR A 132 10.94 6.23 12.84
N VAL A 133 11.40 5.06 13.27
CA VAL A 133 10.81 3.77 12.83
C VAL A 133 9.34 3.67 13.22
N GLU A 134 8.97 4.07 14.45
CA GLU A 134 7.56 4.09 14.88
C GLU A 134 6.70 4.97 13.97
N VAL A 135 7.12 6.21 13.71
CA VAL A 135 6.39 7.15 12.83
C VAL A 135 6.25 6.59 11.42
N LEU A 136 7.33 6.03 10.84
CA LEU A 136 7.28 5.43 9.50
C LEU A 136 6.33 4.23 9.44
N VAL A 137 6.30 3.38 10.46
CA VAL A 137 5.37 2.25 10.55
C VAL A 137 3.93 2.74 10.65
N GLU A 138 3.67 3.76 11.46
CA GLU A 138 2.34 4.35 11.60
C GLU A 138 1.84 5.02 10.31
N GLU A 139 2.71 5.77 9.61
CA GLU A 139 2.37 6.39 8.33
C GLU A 139 2.07 5.35 7.25
N GLU A 140 2.87 4.28 7.15
CA GLU A 140 2.62 3.21 6.19
C GLU A 140 1.33 2.45 6.54
N ALA A 141 1.05 2.20 7.82
CA ALA A 141 -0.22 1.63 8.26
C ALA A 141 -1.41 2.56 7.95
N ARG A 142 -1.23 3.88 8.08
CA ARG A 142 -2.24 4.89 7.71
C ARG A 142 -2.47 4.90 6.21
N ARG A 143 -1.41 4.85 5.40
CA ARG A 143 -1.46 4.76 3.93
C ARG A 143 -2.23 3.52 3.47
N ARG A 144 -1.91 2.34 4.04
CA ARG A 144 -2.62 1.08 3.73
C ARG A 144 -4.10 1.13 4.10
N ARG A 145 -4.44 1.73 5.24
CA ARG A 145 -5.85 1.93 5.65
C ARG A 145 -6.61 2.82 4.67
N ARG A 146 -6.03 3.96 4.27
CA ARG A 146 -6.63 4.87 3.28
C ARG A 146 -6.87 4.18 1.93
N LEU A 147 -5.86 3.48 1.40
CA LEU A 147 -5.98 2.75 0.13
C LEU A 147 -7.05 1.65 0.19
N LYS A 148 -7.11 0.91 1.29
CA LYS A 148 -8.15 -0.11 1.48
C LYS A 148 -9.56 0.49 1.54
N ALA A 149 -9.73 1.61 2.24
CA ALA A 149 -11.00 2.31 2.33
C ALA A 149 -11.45 2.81 0.95
N GLN A 150 -10.54 3.41 0.17
CA GLN A 150 -10.82 3.87 -1.18
C GLN A 150 -11.25 2.72 -2.11
N MET A 151 -10.53 1.59 -2.11
CA MET A 151 -10.92 0.44 -2.94
C MET A 151 -12.29 -0.14 -2.54
N GLN A 152 -12.64 -0.10 -1.25
CA GLN A 152 -13.96 -0.55 -0.79
C GLN A 152 -15.06 0.41 -1.22
N GLU A 153 -14.80 1.71 -1.23
CA GLU A 153 -15.74 2.74 -1.70
C GLU A 153 -15.97 2.63 -3.21
N GLU A 154 -14.89 2.58 -4.00
CA GLU A 154 -14.96 2.37 -5.45
C GLU A 154 -15.66 1.05 -5.81
N GLY A 155 -15.44 -0.02 -5.03
CA GLY A 155 -16.14 -1.29 -5.20
C GLY A 155 -17.63 -1.21 -4.89
N ARG A 156 -18.02 -0.42 -3.87
CA ARG A 156 -19.44 -0.18 -3.55
C ARG A 156 -20.12 0.67 -4.61
N GLU A 157 -19.42 1.66 -5.17
CA GLU A 157 -19.93 2.52 -6.24
C GLU A 157 -20.16 1.71 -7.52
N LYS A 158 -19.16 0.94 -7.97
CA LYS A 158 -19.29 0.04 -9.13
C LYS A 158 -20.45 -0.94 -8.98
N LYS A 159 -20.63 -1.53 -7.79
CA LYS A 159 -21.75 -2.45 -7.54
C LYS A 159 -23.11 -1.74 -7.69
N LYS A 160 -23.22 -0.50 -7.22
CA LYS A 160 -24.45 0.30 -7.39
C LYS A 160 -24.70 0.65 -8.85
N GLU A 161 -23.65 1.03 -9.60
CA GLU A 161 -23.74 1.31 -11.04
C GLU A 161 -24.17 0.06 -11.83
N GLU A 162 -23.59 -1.10 -11.52
CA GLU A 162 -23.98 -2.38 -12.11
C GLU A 162 -25.44 -2.73 -11.79
N GLU A 163 -25.86 -2.61 -10.54
CA GLU A 163 -27.25 -2.84 -10.11
C GLU A 163 -28.23 -1.88 -10.81
N GLU A 164 -27.90 -0.60 -10.97
CA GLU A 164 -28.71 0.37 -11.69
C GLU A 164 -28.80 0.03 -13.18
N MET A 165 -27.67 -0.35 -13.79
CA MET A 165 -27.62 -0.76 -15.19
C MET A 165 -28.42 -2.05 -15.43
N GLU A 166 -28.36 -3.01 -14.52
CA GLU A 166 -29.18 -4.22 -14.56
C GLU A 166 -30.66 -3.91 -14.38
N MET A 167 -31.03 -3.06 -13.42
CA MET A 167 -32.40 -2.59 -13.22
C MET A 167 -32.93 -1.89 -14.48
N ARG A 168 -32.11 -1.05 -15.12
CA ARG A 168 -32.45 -0.38 -16.37
C ARG A 168 -32.62 -1.37 -17.52
N LYS A 169 -31.75 -2.37 -17.63
CA LYS A 169 -31.89 -3.46 -18.61
C LYS A 169 -33.15 -4.27 -18.36
N ARG A 170 -33.45 -4.61 -17.10
CA ARG A 170 -34.64 -5.36 -16.69
C ARG A 170 -35.91 -4.58 -17.04
N LYS A 171 -35.98 -3.31 -16.67
CA LYS A 171 -37.11 -2.43 -17.00
C LYS A 171 -37.32 -2.32 -18.51
N ARG A 172 -36.25 -2.13 -19.30
CA ARG A 172 -36.33 -2.12 -20.77
C ARG A 172 -36.84 -3.45 -21.33
N ALA A 173 -36.40 -4.58 -20.77
CA ALA A 173 -36.86 -5.90 -21.18
C ALA A 173 -38.34 -6.11 -20.83
N GLU A 174 -38.78 -5.69 -19.64
CA GLU A 174 -40.18 -5.71 -19.21
C GLU A 174 -41.07 -4.85 -20.11
N GLU A 175 -40.67 -3.61 -20.42
CA GLU A 175 -41.37 -2.71 -21.34
C GLU A 175 -41.48 -3.32 -22.75
N LYS A 176 -40.39 -3.91 -23.26
CA LYS A 176 -40.39 -4.59 -24.55
C LYS A 176 -41.34 -5.79 -24.57
N ALA A 177 -41.32 -6.63 -23.54
CA ALA A 177 -42.25 -7.76 -23.42
C ALA A 177 -43.71 -7.31 -23.27
N TRP A 178 -43.97 -6.20 -22.57
CA TRP A 178 -45.29 -5.60 -22.48
C TRP A 178 -45.78 -5.12 -23.85
N GLU A 179 -44.94 -4.43 -24.63
CA GLU A 179 -45.30 -3.99 -25.98
C GLU A 179 -45.50 -5.18 -26.93
N GLU A 180 -44.67 -6.23 -26.85
CA GLU A 180 -44.85 -7.44 -27.68
C GLU A 180 -46.17 -8.16 -27.35
N SER A 181 -46.56 -8.24 -26.08
CA SER A 181 -47.86 -8.81 -25.67
C SER A 181 -49.06 -7.88 -25.91
N ARG A 182 -48.86 -6.68 -26.49
CA ARG A 182 -49.90 -5.68 -26.67
C ARG A 182 -51.05 -6.15 -27.56
N GLU A 183 -50.74 -6.74 -28.71
CA GLU A 183 -51.76 -7.24 -29.65
C GLU A 183 -52.61 -8.36 -29.02
N GLU A 184 -51.97 -9.28 -28.29
CA GLU A 184 -52.66 -10.35 -27.57
C GLU A 184 -53.56 -9.80 -26.46
N ARG A 185 -53.08 -8.80 -25.69
CA ARG A 185 -53.88 -8.11 -24.67
C ARG A 185 -55.05 -7.33 -25.27
N ILE A 186 -54.85 -6.62 -26.38
CA ILE A 186 -55.93 -5.92 -27.11
C ILE A 186 -56.95 -6.93 -27.64
N GLY A 187 -56.50 -8.06 -28.18
CA GLY A 187 -57.37 -9.16 -28.61
C GLY A 187 -58.23 -9.73 -27.47
N SER A 188 -57.60 -10.02 -26.33
CA SER A 188 -58.28 -10.49 -25.11
C SER A 188 -59.31 -9.47 -24.60
N TRP A 189 -58.96 -8.17 -24.59
CA TRP A 189 -59.88 -7.10 -24.18
C TRP A 189 -61.07 -6.93 -25.14
N ARG A 190 -60.84 -7.00 -26.46
CA ARG A 190 -61.92 -6.98 -27.46
C ARG A 190 -62.87 -8.16 -27.29
N ASN A 191 -62.34 -9.35 -27.00
CA ASN A 191 -63.15 -10.54 -26.75
C ASN A 191 -63.97 -10.42 -25.45
N TRP A 192 -63.38 -9.88 -24.38
CA TRP A 192 -64.12 -9.59 -23.15
C TRP A 192 -65.24 -8.56 -23.37
N GLN A 193 -64.98 -7.50 -24.13
CA GLN A 193 -65.99 -6.49 -24.46
C GLN A 193 -67.15 -7.10 -25.26
N LYS A 194 -66.85 -7.95 -26.25
CA LYS A 194 -67.86 -8.73 -26.98
C LYS A 194 -68.68 -9.64 -26.06
N GLY A 195 -68.02 -10.35 -25.15
CA GLY A 195 -68.71 -11.18 -24.15
C GLY A 195 -69.57 -10.37 -23.16
N LYS A 196 -69.23 -9.10 -22.92
CA LYS A 196 -70.04 -8.18 -22.11
C LYS A 196 -71.27 -7.67 -22.88
N SER A 197 -71.16 -7.39 -24.17
CA SER A 197 -72.32 -7.10 -25.02
C SER A 197 -73.24 -8.31 -25.18
N GLU A 198 -72.69 -9.53 -25.30
CA GLU A 198 -73.49 -10.76 -25.35
C GLU A 198 -74.20 -11.06 -24.02
N LYS A 199 -73.59 -10.75 -22.87
CA LYS A 199 -74.27 -10.80 -21.56
C LYS A 199 -75.33 -9.71 -21.38
N ALA A 200 -75.19 -8.56 -22.03
CA ALA A 200 -76.21 -7.51 -22.03
C ALA A 200 -77.40 -7.86 -22.94
N GLU A 201 -77.18 -8.50 -24.09
CA GLU A 201 -78.25 -9.08 -24.94
C GLU A 201 -78.88 -10.34 -24.33
N GLY A 202 -78.09 -11.17 -23.64
CA GLY A 202 -78.53 -12.40 -22.96
C GLY A 202 -79.22 -12.20 -21.60
N GLY A 203 -79.39 -10.95 -21.16
CA GLY A 203 -80.05 -10.56 -19.90
C GLY A 203 -81.57 -10.80 -19.84
N LYS A 204 -82.16 -11.65 -20.69
CA LYS A 204 -83.51 -12.20 -20.48
C LYS A 204 -83.42 -13.48 -19.64
N LYS A 205 -83.54 -13.29 -18.32
CA LYS A 205 -83.91 -14.25 -17.25
C LYS A 205 -84.07 -15.72 -17.69
N LYS A 206 -83.08 -16.57 -17.42
CA LYS A 206 -83.33 -17.99 -17.18
C LYS A 206 -83.67 -18.15 -15.70
N LYS A 207 -84.97 -18.16 -15.37
CA LYS A 207 -85.47 -18.48 -14.01
C LYS A 207 -84.88 -19.83 -13.60
N MET A 208 -84.09 -19.85 -12.54
CA MET A 208 -83.69 -21.08 -11.86
C MET A 208 -84.97 -21.67 -11.24
N LYS A 209 -85.36 -22.87 -11.69
CA LYS A 209 -86.52 -23.59 -11.15
C LYS A 209 -86.08 -24.17 -9.79
N VAL A 210 -86.59 -23.62 -8.70
CA VAL A 210 -86.45 -24.20 -7.37
C VAL A 210 -87.43 -25.37 -7.31
N LEU A 211 -86.91 -26.58 -7.10
CA LEU A 211 -87.67 -27.81 -6.87
C LEU A 211 -88.27 -27.75 -5.46
N GLY A 212 -89.59 -27.99 -5.39
CA GLY A 212 -90.25 -28.48 -4.19
C GLY A 212 -90.20 -30.01 -4.15
#